data_AF-A0A508T8S9-F1
#
_entry.id   AF-A0A508T8S9-F1
#
_cell.length_a   1.000
_cell.length_b   1.000
_cell.length_c   1.000
_cell.angle_alpha   90.00
_cell.angle_beta   90.00
_cell.angle_gamma   90.00
#
_symmetry.space_group_name_H-M   'P 1'
#
loop_
_entity.id
_entity.type
_entity.pdbx_description
1 polymer ?
#
loop_
_entity_poly.entity_id
_entity_poly.type
_entity_poly.pdbx_seq_one_letter_code
_entity_poly.pdbx_strand_id
1 'polypeptide(L)'
;MWGAGAGPQTISVSAANQWDVWSNQPNTPGIKSYPHETINIGKPLSSIKSLTSSFNQQVPGGGAWDTAYDIWDSSNEHEIMLWTNYTGNPDGGGNVKPISYHYAPSGAAIPVYSNVNIGGATWNVFEGFNGHKVISLLRTSKTNNGTVDIKSVLDWIKSKNYFGDIKVGSVQYGVEITSSPGGMNFNFNNWTVTSK
;
A
#
# COMPACT_ATOMS: atom_id res chain seq x y z
N MET A 1 -6.99 12.93 5.71
CA MET A 1 -7.47 13.60 4.47
C MET A 1 -6.66 14.86 4.27
N TRP A 2 -6.27 15.17 3.04
CA TRP A 2 -5.41 16.32 2.71
C TRP A 2 -5.67 16.80 1.27
N GLY A 3 -4.98 17.88 0.89
CA GLY A 3 -5.08 18.46 -0.45
C GLY A 3 -6.28 19.38 -0.63
N ALA A 4 -6.22 20.22 -1.66
CA ALA A 4 -7.32 21.12 -2.00
C ALA A 4 -8.53 20.31 -2.50
N GLY A 5 -9.72 20.63 -1.99
CA GLY A 5 -10.98 20.03 -2.44
C GLY A 5 -11.24 18.60 -1.95
N ALA A 6 -10.57 18.14 -0.88
CA ALA A 6 -10.92 16.86 -0.26
C ALA A 6 -12.40 16.83 0.17
N GLY A 7 -13.11 15.78 -0.22
CA GLY A 7 -14.51 15.57 0.11
C GLY A 7 -14.70 14.91 1.49
N PRO A 8 -15.96 14.74 1.93
CA PRO A 8 -16.24 14.16 3.23
C PRO A 8 -15.83 12.69 3.31
N GLN A 9 -15.40 12.26 4.50
CA GLN A 9 -15.02 10.89 4.82
C GLN A 9 -15.33 10.59 6.28
N THR A 10 -15.68 9.34 6.59
CA THR A 10 -15.92 8.87 7.95
C THR A 10 -15.38 7.46 8.11
N ILE A 11 -14.58 7.24 9.16
CA ILE A 11 -14.08 5.92 9.57
C ILE A 11 -14.96 5.41 10.71
N SER A 12 -15.32 4.14 10.67
CA SER A 12 -15.97 3.43 11.77
C SER A 12 -15.13 2.22 12.17
N VAL A 13 -14.96 1.99 13.47
CA VAL A 13 -14.19 0.85 14.00
C VAL A 13 -15.13 -0.04 14.79
N SER A 14 -15.32 -1.27 14.33
CA SER A 14 -16.22 -2.25 14.95
C SER A 14 -15.49 -3.20 15.91
N ALA A 15 -14.22 -3.50 15.62
CA ALA A 15 -13.35 -4.28 16.48
C ALA A 15 -11.88 -3.92 16.23
N ALA A 16 -10.98 -4.41 17.08
CA ALA A 16 -9.54 -4.15 16.94
C ALA A 16 -8.95 -4.60 15.59
N ASN A 17 -9.58 -5.56 14.91
CA ASN A 17 -9.18 -6.08 13.59
C ASN A 17 -10.22 -5.78 12.51
N GLN A 18 -11.26 -4.97 12.79
CA GLN A 18 -12.37 -4.74 11.86
C GLN A 18 -12.80 -3.28 11.86
N TRP A 19 -12.73 -2.66 10.68
CA TRP A 19 -13.09 -1.27 10.47
C TRP A 19 -13.59 -1.03 9.04
N ASP A 20 -14.22 0.11 8.82
CA ASP A 20 -14.68 0.56 7.52
C ASP A 20 -14.45 2.05 7.33
N VAL A 21 -14.48 2.47 6.07
CA VAL A 21 -14.46 3.88 5.71
C VAL A 21 -15.41 4.16 4.55
N TRP A 22 -16.29 5.14 4.75
CA TRP A 22 -17.03 5.80 3.68
C TRP A 22 -16.29 7.06 3.25
N SER A 23 -16.11 7.29 1.94
CA SER A 23 -15.42 8.46 1.42
C SER A 23 -16.03 8.95 0.10
N ASN A 24 -16.25 10.25 -0.04
CA ASN A 24 -16.77 10.89 -1.26
C ASN A 24 -15.78 11.91 -1.82
N GLN A 25 -14.69 11.44 -2.43
CA GLN A 25 -13.65 12.30 -3.01
C GLN A 25 -14.02 12.71 -4.45
N PRO A 26 -13.82 13.98 -4.83
CA PRO A 26 -14.16 14.45 -6.17
C PRO A 26 -13.27 13.80 -7.24
N ASN A 27 -13.75 13.74 -8.48
CA ASN A 27 -12.99 13.21 -9.61
C ASN A 27 -11.95 14.24 -10.12
N THR A 28 -10.92 14.47 -9.32
CA THR A 28 -9.83 15.41 -9.60
C THR A 28 -8.47 14.74 -9.38
N PRO A 29 -7.39 15.20 -10.04
CA PRO A 29 -6.06 14.60 -9.90
C PRO A 29 -5.53 14.56 -8.46
N GLY A 30 -4.67 13.57 -8.18
CA GLY A 30 -3.93 13.43 -6.92
C GLY A 30 -4.70 12.73 -5.80
N ILE A 31 -3.99 11.99 -4.96
CA ILE A 31 -4.55 11.32 -3.79
C ILE A 31 -5.08 12.37 -2.80
N LYS A 32 -6.27 12.13 -2.24
CA LYS A 32 -6.95 13.02 -1.28
C LYS A 32 -6.90 12.50 0.15
N SER A 33 -6.73 11.21 0.34
CA SER A 33 -6.81 10.60 1.66
C SER A 33 -6.23 9.20 1.69
N TYR A 34 -5.63 8.85 2.84
CA TYR A 34 -5.26 7.49 3.22
C TYR A 34 -5.84 7.14 4.60
N PRO A 35 -7.15 6.84 4.72
CA PRO A 35 -7.69 6.16 5.89
C PRO A 35 -7.02 4.79 6.06
N HIS A 36 -6.48 4.52 7.25
CA HIS A 36 -5.71 3.31 7.51
C HIS A 36 -5.73 2.92 8.99
N GLU A 37 -5.31 1.68 9.24
CA GLU A 37 -4.93 1.17 10.56
C GLU A 37 -3.39 1.02 10.64
N THR A 38 -2.80 1.16 11.83
CA THR A 38 -1.34 1.12 12.03
C THR A 38 -0.94 0.22 13.20
N ILE A 39 0.11 -0.59 13.01
CA ILE A 39 0.82 -1.29 14.08
C ILE A 39 2.29 -0.89 14.08
N ASN A 40 2.77 -0.42 15.24
CA ASN A 40 4.19 -0.11 15.44
C ASN A 40 4.99 -1.39 15.72
N ILE A 41 6.11 -1.57 15.02
CA ILE A 41 7.01 -2.72 15.15
C ILE A 41 8.22 -2.36 16.02
N GLY A 42 8.92 -1.28 15.66
CA GLY A 42 10.04 -0.72 16.44
C GLY A 42 11.27 -1.63 16.59
N LYS A 43 11.51 -2.58 15.67
CA LYS A 43 12.61 -3.57 15.75
C LYS A 43 13.55 -3.49 14.54
N PRO A 44 14.87 -3.66 14.70
CA PRO A 44 15.78 -3.91 13.59
C PRO A 44 15.32 -5.11 12.76
N LEU A 45 15.38 -5.02 11.42
CA LEU A 45 14.95 -6.08 10.52
C LEU A 45 15.67 -7.42 10.79
N SER A 46 16.96 -7.37 11.13
CA SER A 46 17.77 -8.52 11.56
C SER A 46 17.25 -9.23 12.81
N SER A 47 16.58 -8.51 13.72
CA SER A 47 16.08 -9.04 14.99
C SER A 47 14.68 -9.66 14.91
N ILE A 48 13.95 -9.38 13.83
CA ILE A 48 12.58 -9.87 13.60
C ILE A 48 12.68 -11.33 13.13
N LYS A 49 12.07 -12.25 13.87
CA LYS A 49 11.97 -13.66 13.46
C LYS A 49 10.84 -13.89 12.48
N SER A 50 9.73 -13.20 12.67
CA SER A 50 8.57 -13.23 11.78
C SER A 50 7.86 -11.88 11.80
N LEU A 51 7.49 -11.38 10.62
CA LEU A 51 6.60 -10.25 10.46
C LEU A 51 5.66 -10.56 9.29
N THR A 52 4.43 -10.94 9.62
CA THR A 52 3.40 -11.29 8.64
C THR A 52 2.13 -10.49 8.90
N SER A 53 1.33 -10.29 7.86
CA SER A 53 0.03 -9.64 7.98
C SER A 53 -1.03 -10.35 7.17
N SER A 54 -2.25 -10.45 7.71
CA SER A 54 -3.40 -11.00 7.00
C SER A 54 -4.48 -9.93 6.83
N PHE A 55 -5.13 -9.91 5.68
CA PHE A 55 -6.18 -8.96 5.35
C PHE A 55 -7.38 -9.66 4.70
N ASN A 56 -8.57 -9.13 4.95
CA ASN A 56 -9.81 -9.42 4.25
C ASN A 56 -10.60 -8.12 4.09
N GLN A 57 -10.98 -7.81 2.85
CA GLN A 57 -11.63 -6.54 2.53
C GLN A 57 -12.80 -6.71 1.54
N GLN A 58 -13.64 -5.69 1.47
CA GLN A 58 -14.61 -5.47 0.40
C GLN A 58 -14.42 -4.06 -0.13
N VAL A 59 -14.34 -3.94 -1.45
CA VAL A 59 -14.02 -2.69 -2.16
C VAL A 59 -15.10 -2.39 -3.20
N PRO A 60 -15.32 -1.12 -3.56
CA PRO A 60 -16.28 -0.74 -4.58
C PRO A 60 -15.82 -1.20 -5.99
N GLY A 61 -16.73 -1.21 -6.95
CA GLY A 61 -16.40 -1.56 -8.34
C GLY A 61 -15.83 -0.41 -9.21
N GLY A 62 -15.91 0.84 -8.74
CA GLY A 62 -15.51 2.04 -9.50
C GLY A 62 -14.63 2.98 -8.69
N GLY A 63 -14.34 4.18 -9.24
CA GLY A 63 -13.49 5.20 -8.61
C GLY A 63 -12.02 5.12 -9.06
N ALA A 64 -11.16 5.85 -8.36
CA ALA A 64 -9.70 5.82 -8.52
C ALA A 64 -9.06 5.67 -7.13
N TRP A 65 -8.53 4.48 -6.83
CA TRP A 65 -7.97 4.14 -5.53
C TRP A 65 -7.09 2.90 -5.58
N ASP A 66 -6.32 2.70 -4.52
CA ASP A 66 -5.54 1.50 -4.26
C ASP A 66 -5.60 1.14 -2.77
N THR A 67 -5.87 -0.14 -2.48
CA THR A 67 -5.72 -0.69 -1.13
C THR A 67 -4.30 -1.20 -0.99
N ALA A 68 -3.57 -0.65 -0.04
CA ALA A 68 -2.14 -0.87 0.08
C ALA A 68 -1.72 -1.03 1.55
N TYR A 69 -0.75 -1.92 1.74
CA TYR A 69 0.15 -1.80 2.87
C TYR A 69 1.03 -0.60 2.67
N ASP A 70 1.32 0.11 3.75
CA ASP A 70 2.29 1.19 3.79
C ASP A 70 3.23 0.98 5.00
N ILE A 71 4.48 0.63 4.71
CA ILE A 71 5.45 0.14 5.70
C ILE A 71 6.61 1.11 5.76
N TRP A 72 6.88 1.60 6.97
CA TRP A 72 7.88 2.64 7.20
C TRP A 72 9.02 2.13 8.07
N ASP A 73 10.23 2.57 7.78
CA ASP A 73 11.32 2.55 8.75
C ASP A 73 11.15 3.63 9.83
N SER A 74 11.85 3.50 10.96
CA SER A 74 11.67 4.42 12.11
C SER A 74 12.17 5.84 11.84
N SER A 75 12.98 6.04 10.79
CA SER A 75 13.46 7.34 10.33
C SER A 75 12.55 8.00 9.29
N ASN A 76 11.56 7.27 8.76
CA ASN A 76 10.70 7.69 7.64
C ASN A 76 11.49 8.05 6.36
N GLU A 77 12.62 7.39 6.13
CA GLU A 77 13.46 7.57 4.93
C GLU A 77 13.13 6.53 3.85
N HIS A 78 12.48 5.43 4.25
CA HIS A 78 12.10 4.34 3.37
C HIS A 78 10.63 3.97 3.56
N GLU A 79 9.85 4.15 2.50
CA GLU A 79 8.45 3.75 2.39
C GLU A 79 8.33 2.54 1.46
N ILE A 80 7.69 1.48 1.95
CA ILE A 80 7.47 0.24 1.19
C ILE A 80 5.97 0.02 1.09
N MET A 81 5.43 0.14 -0.12
CA MET A 81 4.01 -0.04 -0.39
C MET A 81 3.72 -1.39 -1.02
N LEU A 82 2.70 -2.12 -0.54
CA LEU A 82 2.26 -3.39 -1.15
C LEU A 82 0.79 -3.28 -1.56
N TRP A 83 0.54 -3.05 -2.85
CA TRP A 83 -0.81 -2.84 -3.40
C TRP A 83 -1.50 -4.18 -3.64
N THR A 84 -2.58 -4.45 -2.91
CA THR A 84 -3.29 -5.75 -2.91
C THR A 84 -4.44 -5.78 -3.90
N ASN A 85 -5.16 -4.67 -4.03
CA ASN A 85 -6.21 -4.41 -5.02
C ASN A 85 -6.26 -2.91 -5.33
N TYR A 86 -6.62 -2.55 -6.55
CA TYR A 86 -6.53 -1.18 -7.04
C TYR A 86 -7.24 -1.03 -8.39
N THR A 87 -7.60 0.20 -8.76
CA THR A 87 -8.31 0.48 -10.03
C THR A 87 -7.37 0.66 -11.24
N GLY A 88 -6.07 0.85 -10.99
CA GLY A 88 -5.02 0.85 -12.02
C GLY A 88 -4.64 -0.56 -12.50
N ASN A 89 -3.51 -0.69 -13.18
CA ASN A 89 -3.02 -1.95 -13.73
C ASN A 89 -1.64 -2.32 -13.16
N PRO A 90 -1.32 -3.62 -13.00
CA PRO A 90 -0.02 -4.07 -12.47
C PRO A 90 1.18 -3.67 -13.33
N ASP A 91 0.97 -3.26 -14.58
CA ASP A 91 2.00 -2.76 -15.49
C ASP A 91 2.35 -1.27 -15.26
N GLY A 92 1.76 -0.63 -14.24
CA GLY A 92 2.00 0.78 -13.91
C GLY A 92 1.09 1.77 -14.64
N GLY A 93 0.14 1.27 -15.47
CA GLY A 93 -0.86 2.07 -16.15
C GLY A 93 -2.17 2.24 -15.35
N GLY A 94 -3.10 3.02 -15.90
CA GLY A 94 -4.46 3.18 -15.36
C GLY A 94 -4.72 4.51 -14.65
N ASN A 95 -5.85 4.60 -13.96
CA ASN A 95 -6.32 5.84 -13.32
C ASN A 95 -5.62 6.16 -11.98
N VAL A 96 -5.01 5.15 -11.35
CA VAL A 96 -3.99 5.27 -10.30
C VAL A 96 -2.70 4.60 -10.78
N LYS A 97 -1.56 5.13 -10.37
CA LYS A 97 -0.23 4.64 -10.76
C LYS A 97 0.70 4.70 -9.53
N PRO A 98 1.65 3.77 -9.37
CA PRO A 98 2.62 3.87 -8.30
C PRO A 98 3.55 5.07 -8.49
N ILE A 99 4.14 5.53 -7.40
CA ILE A 99 5.21 6.53 -7.43
C ILE A 99 6.39 5.93 -8.21
N SER A 100 6.87 6.66 -9.23
CA SER A 100 7.94 6.20 -10.11
C SER A 100 8.83 7.35 -10.58
N TYR A 101 10.12 7.09 -10.75
CA TYR A 101 11.04 8.01 -11.45
C TYR A 101 10.82 8.03 -12.97
N HIS A 102 10.32 6.94 -13.54
CA HIS A 102 10.27 6.74 -14.99
C HIS A 102 8.87 6.33 -15.45
N TYR A 103 8.44 6.94 -16.55
CA TYR A 103 7.15 6.70 -17.18
C TYR A 103 7.34 6.48 -18.68
N ALA A 104 6.58 5.55 -19.25
CA ALA A 104 6.52 5.31 -20.69
C ALA A 104 5.78 6.47 -21.40
N PRO A 105 5.88 6.60 -22.74
CA PRO A 105 5.11 7.59 -23.50
C PRO A 105 3.59 7.51 -23.29
N SER A 106 3.07 6.33 -22.93
CA SER A 106 1.66 6.13 -22.56
C SER A 106 1.28 6.73 -21.20
N GLY A 107 2.26 7.20 -20.43
CA GLY A 107 2.10 7.66 -19.05
C GLY A 107 2.10 6.55 -18.01
N ALA A 108 2.28 5.28 -18.38
CA ALA A 108 2.43 4.18 -17.42
C ALA A 108 3.77 4.26 -16.70
N ALA A 109 3.80 4.03 -15.38
CA ALA A 109 5.04 3.87 -14.64
C ALA A 109 5.82 2.66 -15.18
N ILE A 110 7.15 2.74 -15.21
CA ILE A 110 8.00 1.64 -15.70
C ILE A 110 8.50 0.83 -14.49
N PRO A 111 8.21 -0.48 -14.39
CA PRO A 111 8.69 -1.30 -13.30
C PRO A 111 10.21 -1.50 -13.39
N VAL A 112 10.89 -1.47 -12.24
CA VAL A 112 12.32 -1.80 -12.10
C VAL A 112 12.56 -3.30 -12.00
N TYR A 113 11.56 -4.06 -11.52
CA TYR A 113 11.53 -5.52 -11.57
C TYR A 113 10.13 -6.02 -11.90
N SER A 114 10.02 -7.06 -12.71
CA SER A 114 8.74 -7.63 -13.13
C SER A 114 8.59 -9.08 -12.66
N ASN A 115 7.36 -9.47 -12.30
CA ASN A 115 6.98 -10.84 -11.91
C ASN A 115 7.84 -11.44 -10.77
N VAL A 116 8.17 -10.63 -9.76
CA VAL A 116 8.95 -11.07 -8.59
C VAL A 116 8.05 -11.89 -7.67
N ASN A 117 8.40 -13.16 -7.43
CA ASN A 117 7.68 -14.04 -6.50
C ASN A 117 8.33 -14.00 -5.11
N ILE A 118 7.70 -13.26 -4.18
CA ILE A 118 8.17 -13.04 -2.80
C ILE A 118 6.97 -12.80 -1.88
N GLY A 119 7.14 -13.10 -0.58
CA GLY A 119 6.15 -12.74 0.43
C GLY A 119 4.78 -13.40 0.27
N GLY A 120 4.69 -14.50 -0.50
CA GLY A 120 3.44 -15.23 -0.77
C GLY A 120 2.65 -14.76 -2.00
N ALA A 121 3.22 -13.91 -2.86
CA ALA A 121 2.57 -13.48 -4.10
C ALA A 121 3.59 -13.10 -5.19
N THR A 122 3.08 -12.77 -6.38
CA THR A 122 3.86 -12.24 -7.50
C THR A 122 3.60 -10.75 -7.66
N TRP A 123 4.66 -9.95 -7.80
CA TRP A 123 4.61 -8.49 -7.81
C TRP A 123 5.39 -7.90 -8.99
N ASN A 124 4.94 -6.75 -9.48
CA ASN A 124 5.76 -5.82 -10.24
C ASN A 124 6.22 -4.71 -9.30
N VAL A 125 7.50 -4.36 -9.38
CA VAL A 125 8.17 -3.45 -8.42
C VAL A 125 8.50 -2.14 -9.11
N PHE A 126 8.15 -1.04 -8.48
CA PHE A 126 8.36 0.33 -8.94
C PHE A 126 9.19 1.09 -7.91
N GLU A 127 9.96 2.06 -8.40
CA GLU A 127 10.84 2.87 -7.57
C GLU A 127 10.63 4.35 -7.88
N GLY A 128 10.46 5.16 -6.83
CA GLY A 128 10.41 6.60 -6.96
C GLY A 128 10.76 7.35 -5.67
N PHE A 129 10.35 8.62 -5.60
CA PHE A 129 10.71 9.53 -4.52
C PHE A 129 9.59 10.54 -4.26
N ASN A 130 9.27 10.77 -2.99
CA ASN A 130 8.26 11.73 -2.55
C ASN A 130 8.70 12.52 -1.30
N GLY A 131 9.98 12.91 -1.28
CA GLY A 131 10.65 13.46 -0.08
C GLY A 131 11.55 12.43 0.61
N HIS A 132 11.30 11.15 0.36
CA HIS A 132 12.01 9.97 0.84
C HIS A 132 11.92 8.86 -0.23
N LYS A 133 12.63 7.73 -0.04
CA LYS A 133 12.64 6.61 -1.00
C LYS A 133 11.32 5.83 -0.92
N VAL A 134 10.68 5.61 -2.06
CA VAL A 134 9.45 4.80 -2.17
C VAL A 134 9.69 3.58 -3.05
N ILE A 135 9.41 2.39 -2.51
CA ILE A 135 9.38 1.13 -3.25
C ILE A 135 7.96 0.57 -3.23
N SER A 136 7.31 0.55 -4.39
CA SER A 136 5.92 0.08 -4.51
C SER A 136 5.87 -1.28 -5.21
N LEU A 137 5.22 -2.25 -4.59
CA LEU A 137 5.00 -3.60 -5.12
C LEU A 137 3.51 -3.74 -5.47
N LEU A 138 3.20 -3.89 -6.75
CA LEU A 138 1.85 -4.09 -7.26
C LEU A 138 1.61 -5.57 -7.54
N ARG A 139 0.62 -6.15 -6.87
CA ARG A 139 0.30 -7.58 -7.01
C ARG A 139 -0.20 -7.87 -8.42
N THR A 140 0.45 -8.80 -9.13
CA THR A 140 0.08 -9.09 -10.54
C THR A 140 -1.29 -9.74 -10.67
N SER A 141 -1.75 -10.43 -9.63
CA SER A 141 -3.12 -10.92 -9.49
C SER A 141 -3.76 -10.31 -8.23
N LYS A 142 -4.64 -9.32 -8.46
CA LYS A 142 -5.34 -8.56 -7.41
C LYS A 142 -6.18 -9.49 -6.54
N THR A 143 -6.25 -9.22 -5.24
CA THR A 143 -7.07 -10.00 -4.32
C THR A 143 -7.64 -9.13 -3.21
N ASN A 144 -8.81 -9.53 -2.69
CA ASN A 144 -9.46 -8.92 -1.53
C ASN A 144 -9.22 -9.69 -0.23
N ASN A 145 -8.42 -10.75 -0.27
CA ASN A 145 -8.00 -11.47 0.93
C ASN A 145 -6.64 -12.15 0.71
N GLY A 146 -5.90 -12.31 1.80
CA GLY A 146 -4.66 -13.06 1.80
C GLY A 146 -3.76 -12.74 2.98
N THR A 147 -2.60 -13.38 2.98
CA THR A 147 -1.52 -13.15 3.93
C THR A 147 -0.27 -12.72 3.17
N VAL A 148 0.48 -11.78 3.74
CA VAL A 148 1.76 -11.31 3.21
C VAL A 148 2.85 -11.58 4.24
N ASP A 149 3.95 -12.18 3.82
CA ASP A 149 5.17 -12.24 4.61
C ASP A 149 6.02 -10.99 4.35
N ILE A 150 5.79 -9.98 5.18
CA ILE A 150 6.42 -8.66 5.10
C ILE A 150 7.92 -8.77 5.35
N LYS A 151 8.35 -9.62 6.29
CA LYS A 151 9.78 -9.83 6.55
C LYS A 151 10.50 -10.28 5.27
N SER A 152 9.97 -11.30 4.59
CA SER A 152 10.56 -11.80 3.34
C SER A 152 10.60 -10.73 2.24
N VAL A 153 9.59 -9.86 2.16
CA VAL A 153 9.61 -8.72 1.23
C VAL A 153 10.71 -7.72 1.58
N LEU A 154 10.82 -7.31 2.85
CA LEU A 154 11.85 -6.36 3.28
C LEU A 154 13.27 -6.93 3.13
N ASP A 155 13.48 -8.21 3.42
CA ASP A 155 14.77 -8.89 3.20
C ASP A 155 15.12 -8.96 1.70
N TRP A 156 14.13 -9.17 0.82
CA TRP A 156 14.35 -9.11 -0.62
C TRP A 156 14.75 -7.71 -1.08
N ILE A 157 14.06 -6.66 -0.62
CA ILE A 157 14.38 -5.26 -0.95
C ILE A 157 15.80 -4.91 -0.45
N LYS A 158 16.15 -5.32 0.77
CA LYS A 158 17.51 -5.22 1.33
C LYS A 158 18.55 -5.90 0.43
N SER A 159 18.25 -7.08 -0.10
CA SER A 159 19.15 -7.81 -1.01
C SER A 159 19.40 -7.08 -2.35
N LYS A 160 18.57 -6.11 -2.72
CA LYS A 160 18.75 -5.22 -3.87
C LYS A 160 19.49 -3.93 -3.53
N ASN A 161 20.02 -3.82 -2.32
CA ASN A 161 20.76 -2.66 -1.80
C ASN A 161 19.96 -1.36 -1.73
N TYR A 162 18.63 -1.42 -1.64
CA TYR A 162 17.81 -0.22 -1.41
C TYR A 162 17.99 0.35 -0.01
N PHE A 163 18.27 -0.50 0.97
CA PHE A 163 18.59 -0.12 2.34
C PHE A 163 19.40 -1.21 3.06
N GLY A 164 19.98 -0.86 4.20
CA GLY A 164 20.73 -1.77 5.06
C GLY A 164 19.86 -2.52 6.08
N ASP A 165 20.32 -2.62 7.33
CA ASP A 165 19.52 -3.17 8.42
C ASP A 165 18.60 -2.11 9.03
N ILE A 166 17.51 -1.78 8.32
CA ILE A 166 16.56 -0.77 8.78
C ILE A 166 15.91 -1.18 10.11
N LYS A 167 15.54 -0.19 10.93
CA LYS A 167 14.65 -0.39 12.06
C LYS A 167 13.21 -0.22 11.57
N VAL A 168 12.49 -1.34 11.40
CA VAL A 168 11.09 -1.32 10.95
C VAL A 168 10.27 -0.54 11.97
N GLY A 169 9.67 0.56 11.52
CA GLY A 169 8.92 1.51 12.33
C GLY A 169 7.48 1.06 12.48
N SER A 170 6.70 1.20 11.40
CA SER A 170 5.27 0.89 11.39
C SER A 170 4.85 0.05 10.18
N VAL A 171 3.80 -0.73 10.35
CA VAL A 171 3.07 -1.41 9.29
C VAL A 171 1.66 -0.85 9.28
N GLN A 172 1.26 -0.26 8.17
CA GLN A 172 -0.07 0.31 7.96
C GLN A 172 -0.81 -0.47 6.89
N TYR A 173 -2.14 -0.41 6.92
CA TYR A 173 -2.98 -0.90 5.83
C TYR A 173 -4.24 -0.06 5.72
N GLY A 174 -4.58 0.30 4.48
CA GLY A 174 -5.68 1.20 4.22
C GLY A 174 -5.96 1.33 2.73
N VAL A 175 -6.55 2.46 2.36
CA VAL A 175 -6.85 2.78 0.96
C VAL A 175 -6.43 4.21 0.62
N GLU A 176 -5.59 4.38 -0.39
CA GLU A 176 -5.33 5.70 -0.97
C GLU A 176 -6.45 6.03 -1.96
N ILE A 177 -7.20 7.10 -1.69
CA ILE A 177 -8.36 7.48 -2.50
C ILE A 177 -8.01 8.74 -3.30
N THR A 178 -7.95 8.59 -4.62
CA THR A 178 -7.86 9.70 -5.57
C THR A 178 -9.26 10.23 -5.92
N SER A 179 -10.21 9.34 -6.20
CA SER A 179 -11.61 9.72 -6.43
C SER A 179 -12.61 8.62 -6.04
N SER A 180 -13.74 9.04 -5.48
CA SER A 180 -14.87 8.19 -5.10
C SER A 180 -16.20 8.98 -5.19
N PRO A 181 -16.51 9.58 -6.35
CA PRO A 181 -17.64 10.50 -6.49
C PRO A 181 -18.97 9.79 -6.19
N GLY A 182 -19.82 10.46 -5.42
CA GLY A 182 -21.09 9.90 -4.94
C GLY A 182 -20.96 9.10 -3.63
N GLY A 183 -19.74 8.95 -3.11
CA GLY A 183 -19.47 8.19 -1.89
C GLY A 183 -19.29 6.70 -2.18
N MET A 184 -18.21 6.13 -1.65
CA MET A 184 -17.92 4.70 -1.74
C MET A 184 -17.50 4.15 -0.37
N ASN A 185 -17.84 2.89 -0.12
CA ASN A 185 -17.47 2.17 1.09
C ASN A 185 -16.32 1.20 0.83
N PHE A 186 -15.38 1.18 1.77
CA PHE A 186 -14.30 0.20 1.86
C PHE A 186 -14.41 -0.48 3.23
N ASN A 187 -14.67 -1.79 3.23
CA ASN A 187 -14.80 -2.55 4.47
C ASN A 187 -13.54 -3.41 4.66
N PHE A 188 -12.90 -3.32 5.81
CA PHE A 188 -11.78 -4.15 6.22
C PHE A 188 -12.28 -5.12 7.28
N ASN A 189 -12.77 -6.28 6.84
CA ASN A 189 -13.43 -7.27 7.70
C ASN A 189 -12.46 -7.96 8.66
N ASN A 190 -11.19 -8.05 8.28
CA ASN A 190 -10.11 -8.51 9.13
C ASN A 190 -8.80 -7.87 8.70
N TRP A 191 -8.07 -7.27 9.63
CA TRP A 191 -6.66 -6.94 9.46
C TRP A 191 -5.87 -7.28 10.72
N THR A 192 -4.75 -7.96 10.57
CA THR A 192 -3.93 -8.41 11.70
C THR A 192 -2.45 -8.45 11.33
N VAL A 193 -1.59 -7.94 12.21
CA VAL A 193 -0.13 -8.04 12.08
C VAL A 193 0.41 -8.98 13.17
N THR A 194 1.26 -9.94 12.79
CA THR A 194 2.00 -10.80 13.72
C THR A 194 3.48 -10.45 13.65
N SER A 195 4.06 -10.01 14.77
CA SER A 195 5.50 -9.75 14.92
C SER A 195 6.08 -10.56 16.07
N LYS A 196 7.13 -11.35 15.80
CA LYS A 196 7.91 -12.08 16.81
C LYS A 196 9.36 -11.65 16.77
#